data_AF-A0A3B9QFS7-F1
#
_entry.id   AF-A0A3B9QFS7-F1
#
_cell.length_a   1.000
_cell.length_b   1.000
_cell.length_c   1.000
_cell.angle_alpha   90.00
_cell.angle_beta   90.00
_cell.angle_gamma   90.00
#
_symmetry.space_group_name_H-M   'P 1'
#
loop_
_entity.id
_entity.type
_entity.pdbx_description
1 polymer ?
#
loop_
_entity_poly.entity_id
_entity_poly.type
_entity_poly.pdbx_seq_one_letter_code
_entity_poly.pdbx_strand_id
1 'polypeptide(L)'
;MRHFLEVDDLTVQELKLVLELATATNPPKSLDGQGVALIFEKPSGRTRNSMEMAVVQLGGHPMYIKPEELGIDSRETAEDVVRVMAGYHTVLAARVFDHGRLERMAATNSMPIVNLLSDLAHPMQALADLLTIEQEIGLSKVNKVAYVGDSNNVWRSLAIGCSMLGIDTSVASPAGHGPNSVDLERILAGGGSIQVTDDPHEAV
;
A
#
# COMPACT_ATOMS: atom_id res chain seq x y z
N MET A 1 17.39 5.30 -4.13
CA MET A 1 16.09 5.03 -4.76
C MET A 1 15.10 4.74 -3.65
N ARG A 2 13.81 5.04 -3.83
CA ARG A 2 12.80 4.76 -2.80
C ARG A 2 11.72 3.84 -3.33
N HIS A 3 11.47 2.77 -2.59
CA HIS A 3 10.36 1.84 -2.83
C HIS A 3 9.25 2.12 -1.81
N PHE A 4 8.04 1.69 -2.12
CA PHE A 4 6.90 1.77 -1.21
C PHE A 4 6.13 0.46 -1.28
N LEU A 5 6.47 -0.47 -0.40
CA LEU A 5 5.90 -1.80 -0.29
C LEU A 5 4.94 -1.92 0.90
N GLU A 6 5.23 -1.21 1.98
CA GLU A 6 4.43 -1.15 3.20
C GLU A 6 4.35 0.28 3.75
N VAL A 7 3.39 0.55 4.63
CA VAL A 7 3.14 1.92 5.12
C VAL A 7 4.33 2.45 5.93
N ASP A 8 5.00 1.57 6.68
CA ASP A 8 6.16 1.86 7.51
C ASP A 8 7.49 1.89 6.73
N ASP A 9 7.47 1.79 5.39
CA ASP A 9 8.57 2.28 4.54
C ASP A 9 8.69 3.81 4.56
N LEU A 10 7.66 4.49 5.08
CA LEU A 10 7.65 5.91 5.37
C LEU A 10 7.99 6.14 6.84
N THR A 11 8.70 7.22 7.13
CA THR A 11 8.72 7.80 8.48
C THR A 11 7.38 8.47 8.77
N VAL A 12 7.09 8.77 10.05
CA VAL A 12 5.88 9.51 10.43
C VAL A 12 5.77 10.86 9.71
N GLN A 13 6.90 11.55 9.54
CA GLN A 13 6.96 12.84 8.83
C GLN A 13 6.62 12.67 7.35
N GLU A 14 7.11 11.60 6.72
CA GLU A 14 6.84 11.33 5.31
C GLU A 14 5.42 10.83 5.08
N LEU A 15 4.86 10.03 5.99
CA LEU A 15 3.45 9.67 5.96
C LEU A 15 2.57 10.93 6.00
N LYS A 16 2.83 11.85 6.92
CA LYS A 16 2.11 13.14 6.98
C LYS A 16 2.28 13.96 5.69
N LEU A 17 3.50 14.02 5.15
CA LEU A 17 3.75 14.70 3.88
C LEU A 17 2.99 14.06 2.70
N VAL A 18 2.93 12.73 2.63
CA VAL A 18 2.17 12.03 1.59
C VAL A 18 0.68 12.34 1.69
N LEU A 19 0.12 12.33 2.90
CA LEU A 19 -1.28 12.68 3.14
C LEU A 19 -1.56 14.16 2.77
N GLU A 20 -0.65 15.07 3.11
CA GLU A 20 -0.75 16.49 2.71
C GLU A 20 -0.73 16.64 1.17
N LEU A 21 0.25 16.03 0.49
CA LEU A 21 0.38 16.09 -0.96
C LEU A 21 -0.83 15.49 -1.69
N ALA A 22 -1.47 14.47 -1.11
CA ALA A 22 -2.68 13.86 -1.68
C ALA A 22 -3.89 14.80 -1.70
N THR A 23 -3.87 15.90 -0.94
CA THR A 23 -4.94 16.93 -0.94
C THR A 23 -4.71 18.05 -1.97
N ALA A 24 -3.57 18.06 -2.66
CA ALA A 24 -3.22 19.13 -3.59
C ALA A 24 -4.20 19.19 -4.77
N THR A 25 -4.82 20.36 -4.99
CA THR A 25 -5.75 20.59 -6.11
C THR A 25 -5.05 20.61 -7.47
N ASN A 26 -3.76 20.94 -7.48
CA ASN A 26 -2.91 20.90 -8.68
C ASN A 26 -1.61 20.15 -8.35
N PRO A 27 -1.59 18.82 -8.43
CA PRO A 27 -0.41 18.05 -8.11
C PRO A 27 0.74 18.37 -9.07
N PRO A 28 2.00 18.31 -8.61
CA PRO A 28 3.16 18.58 -9.47
C PRO A 28 3.20 17.58 -10.64
N LYS A 29 3.66 18.05 -11.80
CA LYS A 29 3.87 17.19 -12.98
C LYS A 29 5.18 16.41 -12.89
N SER A 30 5.35 15.65 -11.80
CA SER A 30 6.60 14.92 -11.51
C SER A 30 6.90 13.77 -12.47
N LEU A 31 5.92 13.37 -13.28
CA LEU A 31 6.04 12.31 -14.28
C LEU A 31 5.93 12.84 -15.71
N ASP A 32 6.12 14.15 -15.94
CA ASP A 32 5.94 14.76 -17.26
C ASP A 32 6.77 14.06 -18.34
N GLY A 33 6.08 13.51 -19.35
CA GLY A 33 6.69 12.76 -20.45
C GLY A 33 7.26 11.39 -20.09
N GLN A 34 7.04 10.89 -18.85
CA GLN A 34 7.57 9.61 -18.37
C GLN A 34 6.52 8.49 -18.44
N GLY A 35 6.98 7.26 -18.70
CA GLY A 35 6.14 6.05 -18.63
C GLY A 35 6.11 5.43 -17.22
N VAL A 36 4.96 4.90 -16.80
CA VAL A 36 4.80 4.13 -15.56
C VAL A 36 4.23 2.74 -15.87
N ALA A 37 4.95 1.69 -15.49
CA ALA A 37 4.49 0.32 -15.65
C ALA A 37 3.48 -0.04 -14.55
N LEU A 38 2.33 -0.56 -14.94
CA LEU A 38 1.24 -0.97 -14.06
C LEU A 38 0.97 -2.48 -14.23
N ILE A 39 1.58 -3.31 -13.39
CA ILE A 39 1.50 -4.79 -13.49
C ILE A 39 0.40 -5.33 -12.58
N PHE A 40 -0.47 -6.18 -13.11
CA PHE A 40 -1.62 -6.73 -12.36
C PHE A 40 -1.74 -8.25 -12.50
N GLU A 41 -1.33 -9.02 -11.50
CA GLU A 41 -1.60 -10.48 -11.46
C GLU A 41 -3.07 -10.79 -11.10
N LYS A 42 -3.75 -9.85 -10.47
CA LYS A 42 -5.17 -9.92 -10.11
C LYS A 42 -5.94 -8.79 -10.79
N PRO A 43 -7.08 -9.06 -11.45
CA PRO A 43 -7.91 -8.00 -11.99
C PRO A 43 -8.41 -7.08 -10.86
N SER A 44 -8.41 -5.77 -11.08
CA SER A 44 -8.95 -4.78 -10.13
C SER A 44 -9.46 -3.56 -10.86
N GLY A 45 -10.77 -3.29 -10.77
CA GLY A 45 -11.37 -2.09 -11.36
C GLY A 45 -10.89 -0.82 -10.67
N ARG A 46 -10.98 -0.75 -9.34
CA ARG A 46 -10.66 0.45 -8.56
C ARG A 46 -9.18 0.81 -8.62
N THR A 47 -8.30 -0.15 -8.32
CA THR A 47 -6.85 0.09 -8.25
C THR A 47 -6.28 0.47 -9.61
N ARG A 48 -6.73 -0.20 -10.69
CA ARG A 48 -6.29 0.14 -12.04
C ARG A 48 -6.71 1.55 -12.44
N ASN A 49 -8.00 1.86 -12.35
CA ASN A 49 -8.52 3.16 -12.82
C ASN A 49 -7.94 4.33 -12.01
N SER A 50 -7.88 4.19 -10.68
CA SER A 50 -7.28 5.24 -9.82
C SER A 50 -5.81 5.47 -10.12
N MET A 51 -5.03 4.39 -10.32
CA MET A 51 -3.60 4.52 -10.60
C MET A 51 -3.32 5.08 -12.00
N GLU A 52 -4.06 4.64 -13.03
CA GLU A 52 -3.94 5.22 -14.38
C GLU A 52 -4.22 6.74 -14.34
N MET A 53 -5.28 7.16 -13.65
CA MET A 53 -5.60 8.58 -13.50
C MET A 53 -4.55 9.36 -12.71
N ALA A 54 -3.99 8.77 -11.64
CA ALA A 54 -2.92 9.40 -10.87
C ALA A 54 -1.68 9.66 -11.75
N VAL A 55 -1.27 8.69 -12.57
CA VAL A 55 -0.14 8.86 -13.51
C VAL A 55 -0.41 9.98 -14.50
N VAL A 56 -1.60 10.02 -15.11
CA VAL A 56 -2.00 11.08 -16.05
C VAL A 56 -2.01 12.46 -15.37
N GLN A 57 -2.56 12.54 -14.16
CA GLN A 57 -2.60 13.79 -13.38
C GLN A 57 -1.21 14.30 -13.03
N LEU A 58 -0.24 13.41 -12.82
CA LEU A 58 1.17 13.74 -12.61
C LEU A 58 1.95 13.97 -13.91
N GLY A 59 1.30 13.95 -15.09
CA GLY A 59 1.90 14.24 -16.40
C GLY A 59 2.50 13.04 -17.13
N GLY A 60 2.39 11.84 -16.56
CA GLY A 60 2.95 10.62 -17.14
C GLY A 60 1.99 9.86 -18.04
N HIS A 61 2.51 8.75 -18.59
CA HIS A 61 1.76 7.79 -19.38
C HIS A 61 1.67 6.43 -18.66
N PRO A 62 0.48 5.98 -18.23
CA PRO A 62 0.34 4.68 -17.60
C PRO A 62 0.33 3.55 -18.65
N MET A 63 1.13 2.52 -18.40
CA MET A 63 1.19 1.31 -19.22
C MET A 63 0.64 0.13 -18.42
N TYR A 64 -0.62 -0.23 -18.67
CA TYR A 64 -1.23 -1.42 -18.07
C TYR A 64 -0.70 -2.69 -18.71
N ILE A 65 -0.09 -3.56 -17.91
CA ILE A 65 0.55 -4.80 -18.36
C ILE A 65 -0.14 -5.97 -17.68
N LYS A 66 -0.62 -6.90 -18.51
CA LYS A 66 -1.28 -8.12 -18.05
C LYS A 66 -0.26 -9.18 -17.65
N PRO A 67 -0.62 -10.10 -16.74
CA PRO A 67 0.32 -11.11 -16.27
C PRO A 67 0.72 -12.09 -17.38
N GLU A 68 -0.16 -12.34 -18.35
CA GLU A 68 0.13 -13.21 -19.51
C GLU A 68 1.22 -12.64 -20.43
N GLU A 69 1.49 -11.33 -20.37
CA GLU A 69 2.51 -10.66 -21.19
C GLU A 69 3.92 -10.82 -20.60
N LEU A 70 4.04 -11.01 -19.27
CA LEU A 70 5.31 -11.10 -18.56
C LEU A 70 5.66 -12.52 -18.12
N GLY A 71 4.69 -13.24 -17.53
CA GLY A 71 4.95 -14.55 -16.94
C GLY A 71 5.99 -14.51 -15.80
N ILE A 72 5.79 -13.63 -14.80
CA ILE A 72 6.70 -13.51 -13.65
C ILE A 72 6.83 -14.88 -12.95
N ASP A 73 8.08 -15.33 -12.75
CA ASP A 73 8.54 -16.61 -12.21
C ASP A 73 8.07 -17.88 -12.93
N SER A 74 7.35 -17.74 -14.05
CA SER A 74 6.99 -18.85 -14.95
C SER A 74 7.77 -18.82 -16.25
N ARG A 75 8.17 -17.62 -16.69
CA ARG A 75 8.96 -17.36 -17.89
C ARG A 75 10.22 -16.55 -17.58
N GLU A 76 10.08 -15.47 -16.81
CA GLU A 76 11.17 -14.57 -16.42
C GLU A 76 11.13 -14.31 -14.92
N THR A 77 12.30 -14.13 -14.30
CA THR A 77 12.37 -13.83 -12.87
C THR A 77 11.81 -12.44 -12.57
N ALA A 78 11.26 -12.23 -11.38
CA ALA A 78 10.81 -10.91 -10.95
C ALA A 78 11.90 -9.83 -11.09
N GLU A 79 13.16 -10.21 -10.85
CA GLU A 79 14.33 -9.35 -10.96
C GLU A 79 14.62 -8.94 -12.41
N ASP A 80 14.61 -9.90 -13.34
CA ASP A 80 14.86 -9.62 -14.75
C ASP A 80 13.74 -8.80 -15.39
N VAL A 81 12.49 -9.08 -15.01
CA VAL A 81 11.33 -8.25 -15.44
C VAL A 81 11.55 -6.79 -15.06
N VAL A 82 11.97 -6.50 -13.81
CA VAL A 82 12.21 -5.10 -13.39
C VAL A 82 13.36 -4.47 -14.16
N ARG A 83 14.46 -5.20 -14.39
CA ARG A 83 15.61 -4.69 -15.16
C ARG A 83 15.22 -4.31 -16.58
N VAL A 84 14.40 -5.13 -17.24
CA VAL A 84 13.89 -4.84 -18.58
C VAL A 84 12.94 -3.65 -18.54
N MET A 85 11.98 -3.64 -17.61
CA MET A 85 11.02 -2.54 -17.49
C MET A 85 11.70 -1.19 -17.22
N ALA A 86 12.85 -1.18 -16.52
CA ALA A 86 13.60 0.03 -16.18
C ALA A 86 14.18 0.72 -17.42
N GLY A 87 14.33 0.01 -18.53
CA GLY A 87 14.71 0.59 -19.82
C GLY A 87 13.60 1.40 -20.49
N TYR A 88 12.35 1.27 -20.03
CA TYR A 88 11.17 1.88 -20.65
C TYR A 88 10.39 2.82 -19.72
N HIS A 89 10.41 2.55 -18.40
CA HIS A 89 9.55 3.20 -17.42
C HIS A 89 10.36 3.79 -16.26
N THR A 90 9.83 4.85 -15.65
CA THR A 90 10.47 5.53 -14.50
C THR A 90 10.01 4.98 -13.15
N VAL A 91 8.82 4.36 -13.10
CA VAL A 91 8.25 3.72 -11.91
C VAL A 91 7.52 2.44 -12.35
N LEU A 92 7.58 1.40 -11.51
CA LEU A 92 6.78 0.20 -11.65
C LEU A 92 5.86 0.07 -10.42
N ALA A 93 4.57 0.06 -10.66
CA ALA A 93 3.57 -0.21 -9.64
C ALA A 93 2.93 -1.58 -9.93
N ALA A 94 2.86 -2.44 -8.91
CA ALA A 94 2.46 -3.82 -9.09
C ALA A 94 1.41 -4.27 -8.07
N ARG A 95 0.41 -4.99 -8.57
CA ARG A 95 -0.56 -5.76 -7.79
C ARG A 95 -0.28 -7.24 -8.01
N VAL A 96 0.23 -7.91 -6.98
CA VAL A 96 0.68 -9.31 -7.04
C VAL A 96 -0.07 -10.19 -6.04
N PHE A 97 0.14 -11.50 -6.12
CA PHE A 97 -0.20 -12.43 -5.04
C PHE A 97 0.88 -12.38 -3.96
N ASP A 98 2.06 -12.89 -4.29
CA ASP A 98 3.18 -13.05 -3.36
C ASP A 98 3.91 -11.73 -3.08
N HIS A 99 3.98 -11.32 -1.81
CA HIS A 99 4.73 -10.14 -1.39
C HIS A 99 6.23 -10.28 -1.67
N GLY A 100 6.78 -11.50 -1.59
CA GLY A 100 8.20 -11.77 -1.85
C GLY A 100 8.62 -11.42 -3.28
N ARG A 101 7.69 -11.43 -4.25
CA ARG A 101 7.96 -10.89 -5.59
C ARG A 101 8.28 -9.40 -5.55
N LEU A 102 7.52 -8.61 -4.82
CA LEU A 102 7.76 -7.16 -4.70
C LEU A 102 9.10 -6.88 -4.01
N GLU A 103 9.45 -7.65 -2.98
CA GLU A 103 10.73 -7.53 -2.30
C GLU A 103 11.90 -7.83 -3.24
N ARG A 104 11.82 -8.91 -4.02
CA ARG A 104 12.84 -9.23 -5.03
C ARG A 104 12.92 -8.18 -6.14
N MET A 105 11.78 -7.67 -6.60
CA MET A 105 11.71 -6.55 -7.54
C MET A 105 12.43 -5.32 -6.98
N ALA A 106 12.13 -4.93 -5.74
CA ALA A 106 12.74 -3.78 -5.08
C ALA A 106 14.24 -3.98 -4.83
N ALA A 107 14.67 -5.19 -4.47
CA ALA A 107 16.08 -5.52 -4.23
C ALA A 107 16.98 -5.31 -5.45
N THR A 108 16.42 -5.29 -6.66
CA THR A 108 17.18 -4.94 -7.88
C THR A 108 17.67 -3.49 -7.91
N ASN A 109 17.03 -2.60 -7.16
CA ASN A 109 17.31 -1.16 -7.10
C ASN A 109 17.41 -0.51 -8.51
N SER A 110 16.65 -1.03 -9.48
CA SER A 110 16.70 -0.59 -10.88
C SER A 110 15.67 0.51 -11.19
N MET A 111 14.52 0.52 -10.50
CA MET A 111 13.56 1.64 -10.47
C MET A 111 12.70 1.58 -9.18
N PRO A 112 12.03 2.68 -8.79
CA PRO A 112 11.04 2.67 -7.72
C PRO A 112 9.95 1.63 -7.94
N ILE A 113 9.66 0.85 -6.89
CA ILE A 113 8.62 -0.18 -6.89
C ILE A 113 7.52 0.27 -5.93
N VAL A 114 6.28 0.27 -6.40
CA VAL A 114 5.09 0.65 -5.62
C VAL A 114 4.16 -0.56 -5.49
N ASN A 115 3.89 -0.99 -4.26
CA ASN A 115 2.93 -2.05 -3.98
C ASN A 115 1.50 -1.51 -4.05
N LEU A 116 0.79 -1.91 -5.10
CA LEU A 116 -0.64 -1.59 -5.26
C LEU A 116 -1.53 -2.54 -4.45
N LEU A 117 -1.08 -3.80 -4.25
CA LEU A 117 -1.61 -4.80 -3.32
C LEU A 117 -0.77 -6.08 -3.43
N SER A 118 -0.60 -6.78 -2.31
CA SER A 118 -0.12 -8.17 -2.19
C SER A 118 -1.00 -8.92 -1.20
N ASP A 119 -0.81 -10.24 -1.06
CA ASP A 119 -1.51 -11.02 -0.03
C ASP A 119 -1.13 -10.58 1.40
N LEU A 120 0.04 -9.96 1.58
CA LEU A 120 0.49 -9.44 2.88
C LEU A 120 0.04 -8.00 3.17
N ALA A 121 0.08 -7.11 2.18
CA ALA A 121 -0.08 -5.67 2.42
C ALA A 121 -0.87 -4.95 1.31
N HIS A 122 -1.67 -3.95 1.72
CA HIS A 122 -2.37 -3.01 0.83
C HIS A 122 -2.11 -1.55 1.24
N PRO A 123 -0.86 -1.06 1.13
CA PRO A 123 -0.47 0.23 1.69
C PRO A 123 -1.18 1.43 1.03
N MET A 124 -1.47 1.35 -0.27
CA MET A 124 -2.23 2.40 -0.98
C MET A 124 -3.65 2.58 -0.44
N GLN A 125 -4.31 1.49 0.00
CA GLN A 125 -5.63 1.59 0.61
C GLN A 125 -5.54 2.22 2.00
N ALA A 126 -4.54 1.83 2.81
CA ALA A 126 -4.33 2.42 4.13
C ALA A 126 -4.07 3.93 4.05
N LEU A 127 -3.29 4.40 3.07
CA LEU A 127 -3.11 5.84 2.82
C LEU A 127 -4.43 6.53 2.50
N ALA A 128 -5.28 5.93 1.66
CA ALA A 128 -6.59 6.47 1.32
C ALA A 128 -7.56 6.49 2.51
N ASP A 129 -7.50 5.47 3.39
CA ASP A 129 -8.31 5.40 4.60
C ASP A 129 -7.90 6.49 5.61
N LEU A 130 -6.60 6.64 5.85
CA LEU A 130 -6.07 7.69 6.72
C LEU A 130 -6.38 9.10 6.18
N LEU A 131 -6.29 9.29 4.87
CA LEU A 131 -6.67 10.55 4.23
C LEU A 131 -8.15 10.86 4.44
N THR A 132 -9.02 9.86 4.25
CA THR A 132 -10.46 10.00 4.49
C THR A 132 -10.74 10.36 5.95
N ILE A 133 -10.07 9.70 6.91
CA ILE A 133 -10.21 10.01 8.34
C ILE A 133 -9.78 11.45 8.63
N GLU A 134 -8.67 11.92 8.05
CA GLU A 134 -8.21 13.30 8.21
C GLU A 134 -9.24 14.31 7.68
N GLN A 135 -9.85 14.03 6.53
CA GLN A 135 -10.81 14.93 5.89
C GLN A 135 -12.15 15.00 6.63
N GLU A 136 -12.66 13.85 7.10
CA GLU A 136 -13.99 13.76 7.71
C GLU A 136 -13.98 14.11 9.21
N ILE A 137 -12.91 13.74 9.92
CA ILE A 137 -12.84 13.84 11.39
C ILE A 137 -11.62 14.68 11.82
N GLY A 138 -10.48 14.45 11.17
CA GLY A 138 -9.16 14.89 11.59
C GLY A 138 -8.47 13.82 12.44
N LEU A 139 -7.32 13.32 11.99
CA LEU A 139 -6.54 12.27 12.63
C LEU A 139 -6.16 12.65 14.08
N SER A 140 -5.90 13.93 14.33
CA SER A 140 -5.61 14.44 15.68
C SER A 140 -6.76 14.32 16.69
N LYS A 141 -7.99 14.05 16.22
CA LYS A 141 -9.18 13.84 17.05
C LYS A 141 -9.57 12.37 17.18
N VAL A 142 -8.88 11.48 16.47
CA VAL A 142 -9.16 10.04 16.49
C VAL A 142 -8.27 9.37 17.51
N ASN A 143 -8.88 8.88 18.58
CA ASN A 143 -8.15 8.12 19.60
C ASN A 143 -8.00 6.64 19.21
N LYS A 144 -9.01 6.07 18.53
CA LYS A 144 -9.08 4.63 18.21
C LYS A 144 -9.74 4.39 16.85
N VAL A 145 -9.22 3.43 16.08
CA VAL A 145 -9.85 2.88 14.87
C VAL A 145 -10.18 1.40 15.09
N ALA A 146 -11.45 1.04 14.93
CA ALA A 146 -11.92 -0.34 15.05
C ALA A 146 -12.13 -1.00 13.68
N TYR A 147 -11.63 -2.21 13.51
CA TYR A 147 -11.84 -3.05 12.35
C TYR A 147 -12.64 -4.30 12.74
N VAL A 148 -13.68 -4.63 11.97
CA VAL A 148 -14.51 -5.82 12.22
C VAL A 148 -14.46 -6.72 11.00
N GLY A 149 -13.99 -7.95 11.19
CA GLY A 149 -13.87 -8.94 10.13
C GLY A 149 -12.51 -9.66 10.15
N ASP A 150 -12.11 -10.13 8.98
CA ASP A 150 -10.84 -10.83 8.79
C ASP A 150 -9.64 -9.89 8.97
N SER A 151 -8.65 -10.29 9.76
CA SER A 151 -7.39 -9.55 9.96
C SER A 151 -6.48 -9.68 8.72
N ASN A 152 -6.98 -9.22 7.58
CA ASN A 152 -6.35 -9.35 6.27
C ASN A 152 -5.34 -8.22 5.99
N ASN A 153 -4.81 -8.21 4.77
CA ASN A 153 -3.85 -7.20 4.28
C ASN A 153 -4.34 -5.75 4.39
N VAL A 154 -5.65 -5.49 4.30
CA VAL A 154 -6.22 -4.13 4.47
C VAL A 154 -6.16 -3.73 5.94
N TRP A 155 -6.68 -4.57 6.84
CA TRP A 155 -6.58 -4.34 8.27
C TRP A 155 -5.13 -4.10 8.70
N ARG A 156 -4.23 -4.99 8.28
CA ARG A 156 -2.82 -4.94 8.65
C ARG A 156 -2.17 -3.61 8.24
N SER A 157 -2.34 -3.20 6.98
CA SER A 157 -1.78 -1.92 6.50
C SER A 157 -2.39 -0.71 7.19
N LEU A 158 -3.71 -0.72 7.46
CA LEU A 158 -4.38 0.35 8.20
C LEU A 158 -3.88 0.44 9.64
N ALA A 159 -3.73 -0.69 10.32
CA ALA A 159 -3.29 -0.74 11.71
C ALA A 159 -1.85 -0.25 11.88
N ILE A 160 -0.94 -0.61 10.96
CA ILE A 160 0.42 -0.06 10.92
C ILE A 160 0.37 1.47 10.77
N GLY A 161 -0.40 1.98 9.81
CA GLY A 161 -0.52 3.42 9.58
C GLY A 161 -1.12 4.19 10.77
N CYS A 162 -2.13 3.62 11.43
CA CYS A 162 -2.71 4.19 12.67
C CYS A 162 -1.66 4.23 13.78
N SER A 163 -0.94 3.12 14.00
CA SER A 163 0.07 3.02 15.06
C SER A 163 1.19 4.04 14.87
N MET A 164 1.69 4.22 13.63
CA MET A 164 2.69 5.25 13.30
C MET A 164 2.24 6.67 13.65
N LEU A 165 0.92 6.93 13.65
CA LEU A 165 0.33 8.22 14.01
C LEU A 165 -0.06 8.31 15.48
N GLY A 166 0.20 7.27 16.28
CA GLY A 166 -0.18 7.20 17.69
C GLY A 166 -1.68 6.98 17.91
N ILE A 167 -2.39 6.44 16.91
CA ILE A 167 -3.81 6.12 16.98
C ILE A 167 -3.95 4.67 17.42
N ASP A 168 -4.72 4.42 18.49
CA ASP A 168 -4.99 3.07 18.96
C ASP A 168 -5.85 2.29 17.95
N THR A 169 -5.73 0.97 17.96
CA THR A 169 -6.49 0.11 17.06
C THR A 169 -7.23 -0.99 17.82
N SER A 170 -8.34 -1.44 17.27
CA SER A 170 -8.95 -2.70 17.67
C SER A 170 -9.31 -3.54 16.45
N VAL A 171 -9.28 -4.85 16.63
CA VAL A 171 -9.79 -5.78 15.65
C VAL A 171 -10.67 -6.84 16.32
N ALA A 172 -11.89 -6.96 15.81
CA ALA A 172 -12.79 -8.07 16.12
C ALA A 172 -12.76 -9.06 14.96
N SER A 173 -12.21 -10.25 15.17
CA SER A 173 -12.08 -11.28 14.14
C SER A 173 -12.70 -12.61 14.56
N PRO A 174 -13.39 -13.32 13.65
CA PRO A 174 -13.82 -14.69 13.90
C PRO A 174 -12.65 -15.62 14.24
N ALA A 175 -12.93 -16.73 14.92
CA ALA A 175 -11.93 -17.75 15.21
C ALA A 175 -11.22 -18.22 13.92
N GLY A 176 -9.88 -18.22 13.95
CA GLY A 176 -9.04 -18.58 12.80
C GLY A 176 -8.75 -17.45 11.80
N HIS A 177 -9.35 -16.27 11.99
CA HIS A 177 -9.20 -15.08 11.14
C HIS A 177 -8.55 -13.88 11.87
N GLY A 178 -8.00 -14.14 13.06
CA GLY A 178 -7.32 -13.14 13.86
C GLY A 178 -5.89 -12.84 13.38
N PRO A 179 -5.27 -11.79 13.93
CA PRO A 179 -3.93 -11.38 13.55
C PRO A 179 -2.87 -12.38 14.03
N ASN A 180 -1.79 -12.52 13.26
CA ASN A 180 -0.63 -13.31 13.68
C ASN A 180 0.30 -12.47 14.59
N SER A 181 1.20 -13.14 15.32
CA SER A 181 2.09 -12.48 16.27
C SER A 181 3.06 -11.49 15.63
N VAL A 182 3.53 -11.78 14.41
CA VAL A 182 4.48 -10.91 13.68
C VAL A 182 3.83 -9.56 13.36
N ASP A 183 2.58 -9.59 12.92
CA ASP A 183 1.83 -8.35 12.63
C ASP A 183 1.54 -7.56 13.89
N LEU A 184 1.16 -8.23 14.99
CA LEU A 184 0.95 -7.58 16.29
C LEU A 184 2.21 -6.91 16.80
N GLU A 185 3.36 -7.60 16.78
CA GLU A 185 4.66 -7.05 17.20
C GLU A 185 5.03 -5.83 16.35
N ARG A 186 4.84 -5.91 15.03
CA ARG A 186 5.13 -4.81 14.10
C ARG A 186 4.24 -3.59 14.33
N ILE A 187 2.94 -3.81 14.55
CA ILE A 187 1.99 -2.72 14.87
C ILE A 187 2.35 -2.08 16.20
N LEU A 188 2.63 -2.86 17.25
CA LEU A 188 2.99 -2.33 18.57
C LEU A 188 4.29 -1.53 18.56
N ALA A 189 5.24 -1.88 17.69
CA ALA A 189 6.49 -1.12 17.51
C ALA A 189 6.27 0.30 16.95
N GLY A 190 5.13 0.56 16.29
CA GLY A 190 4.78 1.86 15.72
C GLY A 190 4.39 2.94 16.75
N GLY A 191 4.08 2.55 17.99
CA GLY A 191 3.79 3.46 19.11
C GLY A 191 2.31 3.55 19.53
N GLY A 192 1.38 2.94 18.79
CA GLY A 192 -0.02 2.78 19.20
C GLY A 192 -0.28 1.49 19.99
N SER A 193 -1.48 1.34 20.55
CA SER A 193 -1.95 0.08 21.15
C SER A 193 -2.90 -0.69 20.23
N ILE A 194 -3.06 -1.99 20.52
CA ILE A 194 -4.01 -2.86 19.80
C ILE A 194 -4.81 -3.75 20.76
N GLN A 195 -6.13 -3.74 20.59
CA GLN A 195 -7.04 -4.71 21.21
C GLN A 195 -7.45 -5.77 20.18
N VAL A 196 -7.34 -7.04 20.54
CA VAL A 196 -7.79 -8.17 19.72
C VAL A 196 -8.91 -8.88 20.47
N THR A 197 -10.06 -9.06 19.82
CA THR A 197 -11.24 -9.72 20.37
C THR A 197 -11.98 -10.51 19.28
N ASP A 198 -12.95 -11.34 19.65
CA ASP A 198 -13.92 -11.95 18.74
C ASP A 198 -15.32 -11.31 18.84
N ASP A 199 -15.52 -10.37 19.78
CA ASP A 199 -16.77 -9.61 19.94
C ASP A 199 -16.69 -8.24 19.23
N PRO A 200 -17.49 -8.01 18.17
CA PRO A 200 -17.53 -6.72 17.50
C PRO A 200 -18.00 -5.57 18.41
N HIS A 201 -18.83 -5.84 19.43
CA HIS A 201 -19.28 -4.83 20.37
C HIS A 201 -18.17 -4.38 21.33
N GLU A 202 -17.23 -5.27 21.65
CA GLU A 202 -16.08 -4.93 22.49
C GLU A 202 -15.03 -4.11 21.72
N ALA A 203 -14.96 -4.30 20.39
CA ALA A 203 -14.02 -3.58 19.55
C ALA A 203 -14.41 -2.12 19.28
N VAL A 204 -15.70 -1.80 19.10
CA VAL A 204 -16.23 -0.49 18.63
C VAL A 204 -16.57 0.51 19.71
#